data_AF-A0A7T0NZ02-F1
#
_entry.id   AF-A0A7T0NZ02-F1
#
_cell.length_a   1.000
_cell.length_b   1.000
_cell.length_c   1.000
_cell.angle_alpha   90.00
_cell.angle_beta   90.00
_cell.angle_gamma   90.00
#
_symmetry.space_group_name_H-M   'P 1'
#
loop_
_entity.id
_entity.type
_entity.pdbx_description
1 polymer ?
#
loop_
_entity_poly.entity_id
_entity_poly.type
_entity_poly.pdbx_seq_one_letter_code
_entity_poly.pdbx_strand_id
1 'polypeptide(L)'
;MFDLVTSLQFSVHGGADSGGGVAGAVDGFLGFVESLLTLSPAEMFAGIMPGLAAMENLHPLFVHFPIALLSLFFLLDLVGSVSNKPAWRGAAGWFLYGGTLFAAITVAAGLIAAGSVPHGGDVHEIMEHHQHLGISVLLLASTLAGWRLLAKQPIVGPANTLYQLLACILCGLVFFTADLGGLMVYKYGVAVEPVARINREAAELHQHGGESDEHDHAGADSDADPLEQHHNHAH
;
A
#
# COMPACT_ATOMS: atom_id res chain seq x y z
N MET A 1 18.85 -23.21 1.90
CA MET A 1 18.54 -21.81 2.24
C MET A 1 18.25 -21.14 0.91
N PHE A 2 17.00 -20.74 0.68
CA PHE A 2 16.53 -20.19 -0.59
C PHE A 2 17.19 -18.82 -0.77
N ASP A 3 18.21 -18.72 -1.62
CA ASP A 3 18.86 -17.43 -1.88
C ASP A 3 18.05 -16.67 -2.94
N LEU A 4 17.06 -15.94 -2.43
CA LEU A 4 16.12 -15.11 -3.20
C LEU A 4 16.86 -14.12 -4.13
N VAL A 5 18.08 -13.72 -3.75
CA VAL A 5 18.89 -12.75 -4.49
C VAL A 5 19.41 -13.36 -5.80
N THR A 6 19.92 -14.58 -5.75
CA THR A 6 20.47 -15.27 -6.92
C THR A 6 19.38 -15.61 -7.95
N SER A 7 18.18 -15.98 -7.52
CA SER A 7 17.05 -16.29 -8.41
C SER A 7 16.38 -15.04 -9.00
N LEU A 8 16.27 -13.96 -8.22
CA LEU A 8 15.83 -12.65 -8.73
C LEU A 8 16.85 -12.06 -9.72
N GLN A 9 18.14 -12.30 -9.52
CA GLN A 9 19.18 -11.80 -10.42
C GLN A 9 19.06 -12.37 -11.84
N PHE A 10 18.80 -13.67 -12.01
CA PHE A 10 18.51 -14.24 -13.34
C PHE A 10 17.20 -13.68 -13.93
N SER A 11 16.15 -13.53 -13.11
CA SER A 11 14.86 -12.99 -13.53
C SER A 11 14.92 -11.51 -13.97
N VAL A 12 15.82 -10.72 -13.37
CA VAL A 12 15.95 -9.27 -13.61
C VAL A 12 17.05 -8.95 -14.64
N HIS A 13 18.17 -9.68 -14.66
CA HIS A 13 19.34 -9.38 -15.51
C HIS A 13 19.54 -10.37 -16.67
N GLY A 14 18.76 -11.47 -16.72
CA GLY A 14 18.69 -12.37 -17.87
C GLY A 14 20.03 -12.95 -18.31
N GLY A 15 20.69 -13.74 -17.46
CA GLY A 15 21.89 -14.54 -17.79
C GLY A 15 23.13 -13.80 -18.33
N ALA A 16 23.02 -12.48 -18.58
CA ALA A 16 24.01 -11.65 -19.26
C ALA A 16 25.29 -11.46 -18.45
N ASP A 17 25.19 -11.61 -17.13
CA ASP A 17 26.29 -11.39 -16.19
C ASP A 17 27.14 -12.66 -15.98
N SER A 18 26.76 -13.78 -16.61
CA SER A 18 27.56 -15.00 -16.56
C SER A 18 28.75 -14.85 -17.51
N GLY A 19 29.95 -14.65 -16.96
CA GLY A 19 31.21 -14.46 -17.72
C GLY A 19 31.64 -15.61 -18.64
N GLY A 20 30.75 -16.58 -18.95
CA GLY A 20 30.98 -17.78 -19.76
C GLY A 20 30.28 -17.79 -21.14
N GLY A 21 29.67 -16.68 -21.58
CA GLY A 21 29.00 -16.61 -22.89
C GLY A 21 27.73 -17.48 -22.98
N VAL A 22 27.43 -18.04 -24.16
CA VAL A 22 26.20 -18.82 -24.40
C VAL A 22 26.11 -20.05 -23.48
N ALA A 23 27.25 -20.68 -23.16
CA ALA A 23 27.28 -21.81 -22.24
C ALA A 23 26.90 -21.42 -20.81
N GLY A 24 27.38 -20.26 -20.33
CA GLY A 24 26.98 -19.73 -19.01
C GLY A 24 25.52 -19.31 -18.95
N ALA A 25 24.98 -18.78 -20.05
CA ALA A 25 23.56 -18.45 -20.15
C ALA A 25 22.65 -19.69 -20.11
N VAL A 26 23.06 -20.78 -20.78
CA VAL A 26 22.34 -22.06 -20.76
C VAL A 26 22.42 -22.72 -19.38
N ASP A 27 23.60 -22.70 -18.75
CA ASP A 27 23.79 -23.26 -17.41
C ASP A 27 22.95 -22.50 -16.36
N GLY A 28 22.95 -21.17 -16.41
CA GLY A 28 22.08 -20.34 -15.56
C GLY A 28 20.58 -20.59 -15.79
N PHE A 29 20.17 -20.79 -17.04
CA PHE A 29 18.78 -21.12 -17.37
C PHE A 29 18.38 -22.52 -16.87
N LEU A 30 19.25 -23.53 -17.04
CA LEU A 30 18.98 -24.89 -16.57
C LEU A 30 18.95 -24.94 -15.04
N GLY A 31 19.86 -24.26 -14.35
CA GLY A 31 19.85 -24.14 -12.88
C GLY A 31 18.60 -23.42 -12.37
N PHE A 32 18.13 -22.40 -13.08
CA PHE A 32 16.85 -21.75 -12.78
C PHE A 32 15.65 -22.69 -12.96
N VAL A 33 15.61 -23.45 -14.07
CA VAL A 33 14.52 -24.43 -14.32
C VAL A 33 14.56 -25.56 -13.29
N GLU A 34 15.73 -26.10 -12.97
CA GLU A 34 15.89 -27.12 -11.92
C GLU A 34 15.43 -26.59 -10.56
N SER A 35 15.78 -25.34 -10.23
CA SER A 35 15.28 -24.66 -9.04
C SER A 35 13.74 -24.55 -9.05
N LEU A 36 13.11 -24.12 -10.15
CA LEU A 36 11.65 -24.07 -10.26
C LEU A 36 10.97 -25.43 -10.12
N LEU A 37 11.59 -26.50 -10.65
CA LEU A 37 11.06 -27.86 -10.57
C LEU A 37 11.13 -28.46 -9.15
N THR A 38 11.99 -27.92 -8.28
CA THR A 38 12.10 -28.35 -6.87
C THR A 38 11.13 -27.63 -5.93
N LEU A 39 10.49 -26.57 -6.39
CA LEU A 39 9.60 -25.76 -5.56
C LEU A 39 8.17 -26.27 -5.59
N SER A 40 7.48 -26.17 -4.45
CA SER A 40 6.02 -26.33 -4.42
C SER A 40 5.34 -25.23 -5.25
N PRO A 41 4.11 -25.44 -5.74
CA PRO A 41 3.38 -24.42 -6.48
C PRO A 41 3.25 -23.07 -5.75
N ALA A 42 3.23 -23.08 -4.41
CA ALA A 42 3.17 -21.87 -3.60
C ALA A 42 4.51 -21.12 -3.58
N GLU A 43 5.64 -21.83 -3.48
CA GLU A 43 6.98 -21.24 -3.53
C GLU A 43 7.30 -20.73 -4.94
N MET A 44 6.88 -21.44 -5.99
CA MET A 44 6.94 -20.96 -7.37
C MET A 44 6.14 -19.65 -7.52
N PHE A 45 4.93 -19.60 -6.99
CA PHE A 45 4.11 -18.38 -7.03
C PHE A 45 4.76 -17.23 -6.25
N ALA A 46 5.33 -17.48 -5.07
CA ALA A 46 6.07 -16.48 -4.31
C ALA A 46 7.32 -15.97 -5.04
N GLY A 47 7.99 -16.84 -5.82
CA GLY A 47 9.10 -16.42 -6.68
C GLY A 47 8.67 -15.55 -7.87
N ILE A 48 7.52 -15.83 -8.48
CA ILE A 48 7.00 -15.08 -9.64
C ILE A 48 6.31 -13.77 -9.21
N MET A 49 5.54 -13.81 -8.12
CA MET A 49 4.72 -12.71 -7.62
C MET A 49 5.03 -12.41 -6.15
N PRO A 50 6.27 -12.03 -5.79
CA PRO A 50 6.70 -11.87 -4.41
C PRO A 50 5.88 -10.83 -3.65
N GLY A 51 5.50 -9.72 -4.30
CA GLY A 51 4.68 -8.67 -3.68
C GLY A 51 3.26 -9.14 -3.32
N LEU A 52 2.64 -9.97 -4.16
CA LEU A 52 1.31 -10.53 -3.90
C LEU A 52 1.37 -11.61 -2.81
N ALA A 53 2.44 -12.42 -2.81
CA ALA A 53 2.67 -13.43 -1.79
C ALA A 53 3.00 -12.85 -0.41
N ALA A 54 3.59 -11.65 -0.36
CA ALA A 54 3.93 -10.96 0.89
C ALA A 54 2.72 -10.25 1.57
N MET A 55 1.58 -10.10 0.90
CA MET A 55 0.41 -9.43 1.49
C MET A 55 -0.29 -10.33 2.50
N GLU A 56 -0.48 -9.84 3.73
CA GLU A 56 -1.24 -10.55 4.77
C GLU A 56 -2.74 -10.68 4.43
N ASN A 57 -3.27 -9.80 3.57
CA ASN A 57 -4.63 -9.90 3.07
C ASN A 57 -4.79 -9.18 1.72
N LEU A 58 -5.81 -9.59 0.96
CA LEU A 58 -6.05 -9.07 -0.39
C LEU A 58 -6.89 -7.78 -0.40
N HIS A 59 -7.39 -7.30 0.73
CA HIS A 59 -8.30 -6.14 0.76
C HIS A 59 -7.66 -4.88 0.13
N PRO A 60 -6.41 -4.47 0.47
CA PRO A 60 -5.72 -3.34 -0.15
C PRO A 60 -5.54 -3.45 -1.68
N LEU A 61 -5.53 -4.67 -2.23
CA LEU A 61 -5.48 -4.85 -3.69
C LEU A 61 -6.76 -4.34 -4.34
N PHE A 62 -7.91 -4.64 -3.73
CA PHE A 62 -9.21 -4.36 -4.33
C PHE A 62 -9.74 -2.96 -4.04
N VAL A 63 -9.34 -2.29 -2.95
CA VAL A 63 -9.87 -0.95 -2.58
C VAL A 63 -9.68 0.13 -3.65
N HIS A 64 -8.66 0.01 -4.50
CA HIS A 64 -8.38 0.99 -5.55
C HIS A 64 -9.49 1.06 -6.60
N PHE A 65 -10.13 -0.07 -6.90
CA PHE A 65 -11.17 -0.16 -7.91
C PHE A 65 -12.45 0.60 -7.51
N PRO A 66 -13.12 0.34 -6.36
CA PRO A 66 -14.29 1.12 -5.98
C PRO A 66 -13.97 2.60 -5.78
N ILE A 67 -12.78 2.95 -5.27
CA ILE A 67 -12.35 4.36 -5.14
C ILE A 67 -12.34 5.04 -6.51
N ALA A 68 -11.63 4.49 -7.49
CA ALA A 68 -11.50 5.10 -8.81
C ALA A 68 -12.81 5.05 -9.61
N LEU A 69 -13.46 3.88 -9.68
CA LEU A 69 -14.63 3.67 -10.53
C LEU A 69 -15.86 4.44 -10.04
N LEU A 70 -16.14 4.45 -8.73
CA LEU A 70 -17.30 5.18 -8.20
C LEU A 70 -17.11 6.70 -8.26
N SER A 71 -15.88 7.19 -8.03
CA SER A 71 -15.55 8.61 -8.20
C SER A 71 -15.70 9.05 -9.66
N LEU A 72 -15.22 8.23 -10.60
CA LEU A 72 -15.34 8.53 -12.03
C LEU A 72 -16.79 8.40 -12.52
N PHE A 73 -17.57 7.46 -11.99
CA PHE A 73 -19.01 7.38 -12.22
C PHE A 73 -19.68 8.71 -11.89
N PHE A 74 -19.47 9.23 -10.68
CA PHE A 74 -20.11 10.48 -10.26
C PHE A 74 -19.70 11.64 -11.16
N LEU A 75 -18.40 11.79 -11.44
CA LEU A 75 -17.91 12.88 -12.29
C LEU A 75 -18.51 12.83 -13.70
N LEU A 76 -18.48 11.66 -14.35
CA LEU A 76 -19.02 11.50 -15.69
C LEU A 76 -20.54 11.65 -15.73
N ASP A 77 -21.25 11.15 -14.72
CA ASP A 77 -22.70 11.27 -14.69
C ASP A 77 -23.14 12.71 -14.42
N LEU A 78 -22.44 13.44 -13.54
CA LEU A 78 -22.68 14.85 -13.28
C LEU A 78 -22.42 15.70 -14.53
N VAL A 79 -21.25 15.53 -15.17
CA VAL A 79 -20.91 16.26 -16.41
C VAL A 79 -21.88 15.89 -17.53
N GLY A 80 -22.21 14.62 -17.68
CA GLY A 80 -23.19 14.14 -18.65
C GLY A 80 -24.59 14.69 -18.42
N SER A 81 -24.99 14.84 -17.14
CA SER A 81 -26.26 15.44 -16.75
C SER A 81 -26.29 16.94 -17.05
N VAL A 82 -25.27 17.70 -16.65
CA VAL A 82 -25.22 19.16 -16.86
C VAL A 82 -25.06 19.51 -18.35
N SER A 83 -24.27 18.73 -19.08
CA SER A 83 -24.03 18.95 -20.51
C SER A 83 -25.12 18.35 -21.41
N ASN A 84 -26.14 17.70 -20.85
CA ASN A 84 -27.18 16.96 -21.59
C ASN A 84 -26.61 15.96 -22.61
N LYS A 85 -25.50 15.28 -22.27
CA LYS A 85 -24.83 14.30 -23.15
C LYS A 85 -25.15 12.86 -22.69
N PRO A 86 -26.14 12.18 -23.29
CA PRO A 86 -26.56 10.85 -22.85
C PRO A 86 -25.45 9.79 -22.97
N ALA A 87 -24.52 9.94 -23.93
CA ALA A 87 -23.38 9.04 -24.09
C ALA A 87 -22.47 9.02 -22.84
N TRP A 88 -22.24 10.18 -22.21
CA TRP A 88 -21.42 10.29 -21.00
C TRP A 88 -22.09 9.61 -19.81
N ARG A 89 -23.42 9.75 -19.70
CA ARG A 89 -24.21 9.06 -18.69
C ARG A 89 -24.24 7.54 -18.92
N GLY A 90 -24.29 7.11 -20.17
CA GLY A 90 -24.13 5.71 -20.55
C GLY A 90 -22.79 5.14 -20.08
N ALA A 91 -21.69 5.84 -20.36
CA ALA A 91 -20.36 5.47 -19.88
C ALA A 91 -20.29 5.44 -18.35
N ALA A 92 -20.82 6.45 -17.67
CA ALA A 92 -20.88 6.52 -16.21
C ALA A 92 -21.61 5.30 -15.59
N GLY A 93 -22.61 4.75 -16.27
CA GLY A 93 -23.30 3.52 -15.85
C GLY A 93 -22.35 2.33 -15.73
N TRP A 94 -21.43 2.14 -16.68
CA TRP A 94 -20.45 1.05 -16.62
C TRP A 94 -19.48 1.20 -15.44
N PHE A 95 -19.05 2.43 -15.16
CA PHE A 95 -18.24 2.73 -13.98
C PHE A 95 -18.98 2.46 -12.67
N LEU A 96 -20.28 2.77 -12.61
CA LEU A 96 -21.12 2.42 -11.45
C LEU A 96 -21.20 0.90 -11.27
N TYR A 97 -21.52 0.14 -12.32
CA TYR A 97 -21.65 -1.31 -12.21
C TYR A 97 -20.33 -1.99 -11.85
N GLY A 98 -19.23 -1.60 -12.50
CA GLY A 98 -17.90 -2.09 -12.17
C GLY A 98 -17.49 -1.71 -10.75
N GLY A 99 -17.70 -0.46 -10.35
CA GLY A 99 -17.41 0.03 -9.01
C GLY A 99 -18.20 -0.69 -7.93
N THR A 100 -19.49 -0.96 -8.14
CA THR A 100 -20.33 -1.74 -7.22
C THR A 100 -19.85 -3.19 -7.12
N LEU A 101 -19.49 -3.82 -8.24
CA LEU A 101 -18.96 -5.19 -8.24
C LEU A 101 -17.66 -5.28 -7.43
N PHE A 102 -16.71 -4.37 -7.69
CA PHE A 102 -15.45 -4.35 -6.95
C PHE A 102 -15.64 -3.90 -5.50
N ALA A 103 -16.61 -3.06 -5.17
CA ALA A 103 -16.97 -2.76 -3.79
C ALA A 103 -17.43 -4.03 -3.05
N ALA A 104 -18.22 -4.90 -3.70
CA ALA A 104 -18.65 -6.16 -3.10
C ALA A 104 -17.46 -7.09 -2.83
N ILE A 105 -16.53 -7.22 -3.80
CA ILE A 105 -15.29 -8.00 -3.65
C ILE A 105 -14.43 -7.42 -2.51
N THR A 106 -14.28 -6.10 -2.46
CA THR A 106 -13.49 -5.40 -1.45
C THR A 106 -14.06 -5.57 -0.05
N VAL A 107 -15.38 -5.45 0.12
CA VAL A 107 -16.06 -5.68 1.41
C VAL A 107 -15.90 -7.14 1.83
N ALA A 108 -16.07 -8.10 0.92
CA ALA A 108 -15.85 -9.51 1.24
C ALA A 108 -14.40 -9.78 1.69
N ALA A 109 -13.41 -9.25 0.97
CA ALA A 109 -12.01 -9.37 1.34
C ALA A 109 -11.71 -8.71 2.71
N GLY A 110 -12.32 -7.55 3.00
CA GLY A 110 -12.16 -6.84 4.26
C GLY A 110 -12.77 -7.59 5.45
N LEU A 111 -13.95 -8.19 5.27
CA LEU A 111 -14.58 -9.02 6.30
C LEU A 111 -13.77 -10.29 6.61
N ILE A 112 -13.14 -10.89 5.60
CA ILE A 112 -12.22 -12.01 5.80
C ILE A 112 -10.99 -11.54 6.60
N ALA A 113 -10.41 -10.40 6.23
CA ALA A 113 -9.23 -9.84 6.90
C ALA A 113 -9.50 -9.44 8.36
N ALA A 114 -10.70 -8.92 8.66
CA ALA A 114 -11.08 -8.53 10.02
C ALA A 114 -11.03 -9.71 11.02
N GLY A 115 -11.23 -10.94 10.53
CA GLY A 115 -11.13 -12.15 11.35
C GLY A 115 -9.71 -12.70 11.51
N SER A 116 -8.73 -12.24 10.74
CA SER A 116 -7.39 -12.83 10.68
C SER A 116 -6.25 -11.89 11.06
N VAL A 117 -6.44 -10.57 10.91
CA VAL A 117 -5.37 -9.58 11.17
C VAL A 117 -5.29 -9.25 12.67
N PRO A 118 -4.12 -9.40 13.31
CA PRO A 118 -3.93 -8.98 14.70
C PRO A 118 -4.09 -7.46 14.85
N HIS A 119 -4.89 -7.03 15.82
CA HIS A 119 -5.16 -5.61 16.08
C HIS A 119 -5.44 -5.37 17.57
N GLY A 120 -4.99 -4.23 18.09
CA GLY A 120 -5.19 -3.81 19.49
C GLY A 120 -6.48 -2.99 19.68
N GLY A 121 -6.85 -2.73 20.94
CA GLY A 121 -8.11 -2.06 21.30
C GLY A 121 -8.36 -0.72 20.62
N ASP A 122 -7.36 0.18 20.59
CA ASP A 122 -7.51 1.51 19.98
C ASP A 122 -7.75 1.49 18.46
N VAL A 123 -7.31 0.42 17.78
CA VAL A 123 -7.48 0.25 16.33
C VAL A 123 -8.80 -0.46 16.00
N HIS A 124 -9.32 -1.27 16.92
CA HIS A 124 -10.53 -2.04 16.72
C HIS A 124 -11.75 -1.15 16.44
N GLU A 125 -11.94 -0.05 17.18
CA GLU A 125 -13.03 0.89 16.95
C GLU A 125 -12.90 1.60 15.59
N ILE A 126 -11.68 1.93 15.17
CA ILE A 126 -11.41 2.52 13.85
C ILE A 126 -11.76 1.51 12.75
N MET A 127 -11.40 0.24 12.93
CA MET A 127 -11.74 -0.86 12.02
C MET A 127 -13.24 -1.06 11.89
N GLU A 128 -14.00 -1.06 12.99
CA GLU A 128 -15.46 -1.19 12.94
C GLU A 128 -16.12 -0.03 12.17
N HIS A 129 -15.70 1.21 12.44
CA HIS A 129 -16.18 2.36 11.69
C HIS A 129 -15.84 2.26 10.20
N HIS A 130 -14.62 1.84 9.86
CA HIS A 130 -14.20 1.64 8.47
C HIS A 130 -15.07 0.57 7.78
N GLN A 131 -15.33 -0.55 8.46
CA GLN A 131 -16.20 -1.62 7.98
C GLN A 131 -17.63 -1.11 7.72
N HIS A 132 -18.22 -0.36 8.66
CA HIS A 132 -19.56 0.18 8.49
C HIS A 132 -19.66 1.17 7.33
N LEU A 133 -18.66 2.02 7.14
CA LEU A 133 -18.59 2.92 5.98
C LEU A 133 -18.45 2.13 4.67
N GLY A 134 -17.60 1.10 4.63
CA GLY A 134 -17.45 0.22 3.48
C GLY A 134 -18.74 -0.51 3.08
N ILE A 135 -19.48 -1.03 4.05
CA ILE A 135 -20.82 -1.64 3.82
C ILE A 135 -21.81 -0.58 3.32
N SER A 136 -21.76 0.62 3.88
CA SER A 136 -22.63 1.74 3.44
C SER A 136 -22.37 2.15 1.99
N VAL A 137 -21.10 2.20 1.57
CA VAL A 137 -20.69 2.41 0.17
C VAL A 137 -21.30 1.34 -0.72
N LEU A 138 -21.16 0.05 -0.37
CA LEU A 138 -21.69 -1.05 -1.16
C LEU A 138 -23.21 -0.98 -1.29
N LEU A 139 -23.93 -0.73 -0.19
CA LEU A 139 -25.38 -0.64 -0.20
C LEU A 139 -25.87 0.51 -1.09
N LEU A 140 -25.30 1.71 -0.91
CA LEU A 140 -25.71 2.89 -1.67
C LEU A 140 -25.35 2.75 -3.16
N ALA A 141 -24.16 2.24 -3.48
CA ALA A 141 -23.77 1.96 -4.87
C ALA A 141 -24.69 0.93 -5.52
N SER A 142 -25.08 -0.12 -4.79
CA SER A 142 -26.04 -1.13 -5.25
C SER A 142 -27.43 -0.54 -5.48
N THR A 143 -27.89 0.34 -4.58
CA THR A 143 -29.17 1.05 -4.75
C THR A 143 -29.15 1.94 -6.00
N LEU A 144 -28.09 2.72 -6.22
CA LEU A 144 -27.96 3.58 -7.40
C LEU A 144 -27.85 2.77 -8.70
N ALA A 145 -27.13 1.64 -8.66
CA ALA A 145 -27.02 0.71 -9.79
C ALA A 145 -28.38 0.10 -10.12
N GLY A 146 -29.09 -0.41 -9.10
CA GLY A 146 -30.43 -0.97 -9.25
C GLY A 146 -31.43 0.06 -9.77
N TRP A 147 -31.45 1.28 -9.22
CA TRP A 147 -32.32 2.35 -9.71
C TRP A 147 -32.05 2.65 -11.19
N ARG A 148 -30.79 2.78 -11.60
CA ARG A 148 -30.44 3.03 -13.01
C ARG A 148 -30.90 1.90 -13.93
N LEU A 149 -30.71 0.64 -13.54
CA LEU A 149 -31.15 -0.52 -14.32
C LEU A 149 -32.68 -0.57 -14.46
N LEU A 150 -33.41 -0.25 -13.40
CA LEU A 150 -34.87 -0.28 -13.38
C LEU A 150 -35.51 0.90 -14.12
N ALA A 151 -34.84 2.05 -14.19
CA ALA A 151 -35.38 3.26 -14.82
C ALA A 151 -35.66 3.08 -16.32
N LYS A 152 -34.93 2.21 -17.03
CA LYS A 152 -35.03 1.91 -18.49
C LYS A 152 -34.88 3.11 -19.45
N GLN A 153 -34.98 4.33 -18.95
CA GLN A 153 -34.85 5.61 -19.64
C GLN A 153 -33.89 6.51 -18.84
N PRO A 154 -33.31 7.54 -19.47
CA PRO A 154 -32.48 8.50 -18.76
C PRO A 154 -33.24 9.13 -17.58
N ILE A 155 -32.62 9.12 -16.39
CA ILE A 155 -33.19 9.76 -15.20
C ILE A 155 -33.11 11.27 -15.41
N VAL A 156 -34.27 11.94 -15.42
CA VAL A 156 -34.41 13.38 -15.70
C VAL A 156 -35.26 14.08 -14.63
N GLY A 157 -35.24 15.42 -14.62
CA GLY A 157 -36.05 16.23 -13.71
C GLY A 157 -35.69 16.07 -12.23
N PRO A 158 -36.65 16.19 -11.29
CA PRO A 158 -36.38 16.09 -9.85
C PRO A 158 -35.74 14.76 -9.41
N ALA A 159 -36.10 13.65 -10.09
CA ALA A 159 -35.49 12.35 -9.82
C ALA A 159 -33.99 12.35 -10.12
N ASN A 160 -33.55 13.08 -11.14
CA ASN A 160 -32.13 13.23 -11.45
C ASN A 160 -31.40 14.02 -10.39
N THR A 161 -32.01 15.08 -9.84
CA THR A 161 -31.43 15.84 -8.73
C THR A 161 -31.19 14.94 -7.51
N LEU A 162 -32.17 14.12 -7.15
CA LEU A 162 -32.02 13.15 -6.05
C LEU A 162 -30.93 12.11 -6.37
N TYR A 163 -30.89 11.59 -7.59
CA TYR A 163 -29.86 10.65 -8.04
C TYR A 163 -28.45 11.23 -7.93
N GLN A 164 -28.24 12.48 -8.37
CA GLN A 164 -26.95 13.17 -8.28
C GLN A 164 -26.56 13.47 -6.83
N LEU A 165 -27.53 13.84 -5.98
CA LEU A 165 -27.27 14.05 -4.55
C LEU A 165 -26.79 12.76 -3.88
N LEU A 166 -27.47 11.64 -4.13
CA LEU A 166 -27.06 10.34 -3.60
C LEU A 166 -25.70 9.90 -4.15
N ALA A 167 -25.41 10.16 -5.42
CA ALA A 167 -24.09 9.88 -6.01
C ALA A 167 -22.97 10.75 -5.39
N CYS A 168 -23.27 12.00 -5.04
CA CYS A 168 -22.36 12.86 -4.29
C CYS A 168 -22.11 12.33 -2.87
N ILE A 169 -23.17 11.88 -2.17
CA ILE A 169 -23.05 11.24 -0.86
C ILE A 169 -22.20 9.98 -0.95
N LEU A 170 -22.39 9.16 -2.01
CA LEU A 170 -21.56 7.99 -2.27
C LEU A 170 -20.08 8.35 -2.39
N CYS A 171 -19.73 9.41 -3.13
CA CYS A 171 -18.34 9.87 -3.21
C CYS A 171 -17.79 10.34 -1.86
N GLY A 172 -18.59 11.02 -1.06
CA GLY A 172 -18.22 11.39 0.31
C GLY A 172 -17.94 10.16 1.18
N LEU A 173 -18.81 9.15 1.13
CA LEU A 173 -18.59 7.88 1.86
C LEU A 173 -17.33 7.16 1.40
N VAL A 174 -17.06 7.12 0.09
CA VAL A 174 -15.82 6.54 -0.46
C VAL A 174 -14.59 7.27 0.08
N PHE A 175 -14.62 8.61 0.10
CA PHE A 175 -13.53 9.43 0.62
C PHE A 175 -13.26 9.14 2.11
N PHE A 176 -14.28 9.18 2.96
CA PHE A 176 -14.11 8.91 4.40
C PHE A 176 -13.69 7.46 4.68
N THR A 177 -14.22 6.49 3.93
CA THR A 177 -13.77 5.09 4.02
C THR A 177 -12.28 4.97 3.70
N ALA A 178 -11.84 5.62 2.62
CA ALA A 178 -10.44 5.59 2.19
C ALA A 178 -9.50 6.30 3.18
N ASP A 179 -9.93 7.44 3.75
CA ASP A 179 -9.18 8.16 4.78
C ASP A 179 -8.94 7.28 6.02
N LEU A 180 -10.01 6.63 6.52
CA LEU A 180 -9.92 5.78 7.69
C LEU A 180 -9.08 4.51 7.44
N GLY A 181 -9.18 3.94 6.23
CA GLY A 181 -8.30 2.84 5.80
C GLY A 181 -6.83 3.29 5.71
N GLY A 182 -6.58 4.50 5.21
CA GLY A 182 -5.25 5.11 5.21
C GLY A 182 -4.72 5.30 6.63
N LEU A 183 -5.53 5.79 7.56
CA LEU A 183 -5.15 5.95 8.96
C LEU A 183 -4.72 4.61 9.58
N MET A 184 -5.49 3.54 9.34
CA MET A 184 -5.14 2.19 9.82
C MET A 184 -3.79 1.72 9.30
N VAL A 185 -3.52 1.88 8.00
CA VAL A 185 -2.27 1.42 7.38
C VAL A 185 -1.08 2.31 7.79
N TYR A 186 -1.19 3.62 7.60
CA TYR A 186 -0.04 4.52 7.71
C TYR A 186 0.30 4.93 9.14
N LYS A 187 -0.69 5.01 10.04
CA LYS A 187 -0.44 5.37 11.44
C LYS A 187 -0.33 4.15 12.34
N TYR A 188 -1.18 3.15 12.13
CA TYR A 188 -1.29 1.99 13.01
C TYR A 188 -0.66 0.72 12.47
N GLY A 189 -0.18 0.71 11.22
CA GLY A 189 0.52 -0.45 10.65
C GLY A 189 -0.37 -1.68 10.49
N VAL A 190 -1.68 -1.51 10.31
CA VAL A 190 -2.59 -2.66 10.17
C VAL A 190 -2.23 -3.43 8.90
N ALA A 191 -1.92 -4.72 9.06
CA ALA A 191 -1.53 -5.64 8.00
C ALA A 191 -0.29 -5.21 7.18
N VAL A 192 0.60 -4.41 7.79
CA VAL A 192 1.90 -4.06 7.22
C VAL A 192 2.99 -4.15 8.29
N GLU A 193 4.16 -4.63 7.91
CA GLU A 193 5.31 -4.64 8.82
C GLU A 193 5.72 -3.20 9.20
N PRO A 194 6.18 -2.95 10.43
CA PRO A 194 6.65 -1.63 10.88
C PRO A 194 8.06 -1.31 10.34
N VAL A 195 8.28 -1.56 9.04
CA VAL A 195 9.57 -1.47 8.35
C VAL A 195 10.21 -0.09 8.49
N ALA A 196 9.42 0.98 8.64
CA ALA A 196 9.94 2.33 8.86
C ALA A 196 10.71 2.46 10.19
N ARG A 197 10.29 1.79 11.27
CA ARG A 197 11.07 1.76 12.53
C ARG A 197 12.33 0.94 12.37
N ILE A 198 12.19 -0.25 11.78
CA ILE A 198 13.32 -1.17 11.53
C ILE A 198 14.40 -0.48 10.69
N ASN A 199 14.01 0.18 9.59
CA ASN A 199 14.94 0.90 8.72
C ASN A 199 15.58 2.11 9.41
N ARG A 200 14.86 2.78 10.31
CA ARG A 200 15.41 3.91 11.07
C ARG A 200 16.45 3.44 12.07
N GLU A 201 16.14 2.40 12.83
CA GLU A 201 17.07 1.76 13.78
C GLU A 201 18.31 1.23 13.04
N ALA A 202 18.13 0.60 11.88
CA ALA A 202 19.23 0.18 11.03
C ALA A 202 20.06 1.38 10.52
N ALA A 203 19.42 2.47 10.08
CA ALA A 203 20.14 3.67 9.63
C ALA A 203 20.94 4.33 10.76
N GLU A 204 20.40 4.36 11.98
CA GLU A 204 21.09 4.87 13.18
C GLU A 204 22.30 3.99 13.54
N LEU A 205 22.19 2.67 13.45
CA LEU A 205 23.34 1.74 13.62
C LEU A 205 24.44 1.97 12.58
N HIS A 206 24.09 2.30 11.33
CA HIS A 206 25.07 2.58 10.28
C HIS A 206 25.78 3.93 10.45
N GLN A 207 25.17 4.92 11.12
CA GLN A 207 25.81 6.22 11.38
C GLN A 207 26.85 6.14 12.51
N HIS A 208 26.72 5.22 13.45
CA HIS A 208 27.66 5.05 14.58
C HIS A 208 28.82 4.08 14.32
N GLY A 209 28.85 3.39 13.17
CA GLY A 209 29.95 2.49 12.77
C GLY A 209 31.11 3.17 12.02
N GLY A 210 31.04 4.49 11.80
CA GLY A 210 32.01 5.25 11.01
C GLY A 210 32.97 6.16 11.81
N GLU A 211 32.84 6.23 13.14
CA GLU A 211 33.66 7.10 14.01
C GLU A 211 34.51 6.28 15.01
N SER A 212 35.30 5.31 14.53
CA SER A 212 36.24 4.59 15.42
C SER A 212 37.62 4.31 14.83
N ASP A 213 38.12 5.17 13.95
CA ASP A 213 39.53 5.18 13.58
C ASP A 213 39.97 6.61 13.27
N GLU A 214 40.41 7.36 14.29
CA GLU A 214 41.54 8.30 14.23
C GLU A 214 41.70 9.02 15.58
N HIS A 215 42.97 9.21 16.01
CA HIS A 215 43.46 9.85 17.24
C HIS A 215 43.42 8.96 18.50
N ASP A 216 44.48 8.70 19.27
CA ASP A 216 45.77 9.35 19.47
C ASP A 216 46.68 8.38 20.23
N HIS A 217 47.92 8.16 19.77
CA HIS A 217 49.00 7.74 20.67
C HIS A 217 50.16 8.73 20.51
N ALA A 218 50.03 9.81 21.27
CA ALA A 218 51.02 10.84 21.49
C ALA A 218 52.29 10.26 22.13
N GLY A 219 53.43 10.71 21.62
CA GLY A 219 54.74 10.44 22.18
C GLY A 219 55.15 11.41 23.29
N ALA A 220 56.12 10.92 24.06
CA ALA A 220 57.20 11.63 24.74
C ALA A 220 56.88 12.53 25.95
N ASP A 221 57.29 11.99 27.10
CA ASP A 221 57.76 12.64 28.33
C ASP A 221 58.40 14.03 28.15
N SER A 222 58.05 14.97 29.02
CA SER A 222 59.04 15.63 29.91
C SER A 222 58.36 16.59 30.89
N ASP A 223 58.52 16.27 32.18
CA ASP A 223 58.27 17.12 33.33
C ASP A 223 59.23 18.32 33.37
N ALA A 224 58.69 19.52 33.63
CA ALA A 224 59.37 20.60 34.37
C ALA A 224 58.39 21.72 34.78
N ASP A 225 58.14 21.82 36.09
CA ASP A 225 57.54 22.93 36.86
C ASP A 225 58.67 23.91 37.31
N PRO A 226 58.47 25.02 38.07
CA PRO A 226 57.32 25.94 38.28
C PRO A 226 57.71 27.41 37.98
N LEU A 227 56.81 28.39 38.19
CA LEU A 227 57.06 29.59 39.03
C LEU A 227 55.88 30.59 39.05
N GLU A 228 55.57 31.00 40.28
CA GLU A 228 55.09 32.32 40.75
C GLU A 228 53.74 32.89 40.31
N GLN A 229 52.84 33.03 41.29
CA GLN A 229 52.21 34.32 41.58
C GLN A 229 51.79 34.44 43.06
N HIS A 230 52.46 35.37 43.74
CA HIS A 230 52.11 35.89 45.07
C HIS A 230 51.22 37.14 44.94
N HIS A 231 50.45 37.37 46.01
CA HIS A 231 49.77 38.61 46.47
C HIS A 231 48.29 38.79 46.12
N ASN A 232 47.44 39.39 46.97
CA ASN A 232 47.30 39.48 48.43
C ASN A 232 45.94 40.17 48.61
N HIS A 233 45.01 39.58 49.36
CA HIS A 233 43.79 40.27 49.77
C HIS A 233 44.02 40.93 51.14
N ALA A 234 43.74 42.22 51.21
CA ALA A 234 43.65 42.96 52.46
C ALA A 234 42.37 42.57 53.21
N HIS A 235 42.55 42.08 54.45
CA HIS A 235 41.90 42.60 55.65
C HIS A 235 42.79 42.31 56.87
#